data_AF-A0AAU7WHE0-F1
#
_entry.id   AF-A0AAU7WHE0-F1
#
_cell.length_a   1.000
_cell.length_b   1.000
_cell.length_c   1.000
_cell.angle_alpha   90.00
_cell.angle_beta   90.00
_cell.angle_gamma   90.00
#
_symmetry.space_group_name_H-M   'P 1'
#
loop_
_entity.id
_entity.type
_entity.pdbx_description
1 polymer ?
#
loop_
_entity_poly.entity_id
_entity_poly.type
_entity_poly.pdbx_seq_one_letter_code
_entity_poly.pdbx_strand_id
1 'polypeptide(L)'
;MKNKGVKFVLWVGCIILLAAGAIPSLAFASGYHGHPSSWDAPGKSSAVLHKGTPASAGMSQGPLTDIDRAVNDAIAQKAMPGAVVLVARKGTIAKEQAYGYAYRYTDNQFTEASAPVLAKTNTIYDIASISKLFTSIAAMQLFEKRKFALDDPVAKYIPVFAENGKENVTIRQLLTHTSGFEAGIPVYKMGTSRKDRLEIVLKHGLQNPPGTAYTYSDLNMITLGVLVEVVSGQRLDAYVKTHITAPLGMRDTMYNPPASLKARIAATEFQPWTGRGMIRGQVHDENAWALDGVAGHAGVFSTAHDLAILAQTILQNGKYAGARILKPETVRLMEQNMNSAFPGDDHGPGFELNQGWYMDALSDTNTMGHTGYTGTSMVISPKNQTTVILLTNRVHPTRDTVSTNGIRRSVARLAADAIPVAVPDKHGAWFAGYGDNRKAVLEADVDLKRPAFLRFWTWYRIEQNADFGKVEVSTDGKNWTKAGNALTGSSGNWRQMSIPLPAGTKHIRFVYETDGSVNGRGWYVLHPSIVSHGKIAKVSFTSRDWTLRNR
;
A
#
# COMPACT_ATOMS: atom_id res chain seq x y z
N MET A 1 54.66 21.95 43.99
CA MET A 1 54.52 23.36 44.44
C MET A 1 53.90 24.19 43.33
N LYS A 2 52.82 24.92 43.63
CA LYS A 2 52.16 25.88 42.73
C LYS A 2 53.08 27.09 42.47
N ASN A 3 53.12 27.64 41.25
CA ASN A 3 52.49 28.94 40.90
C ASN A 3 52.92 29.49 39.52
N LYS A 4 51.92 30.04 38.80
CA LYS A 4 51.88 31.29 37.99
C LYS A 4 52.93 31.41 36.87
N GLY A 5 52.59 31.64 35.61
CA GLY A 5 51.49 32.42 35.03
C GLY A 5 52.13 33.44 34.07
N VAL A 6 51.79 33.39 32.78
CA VAL A 6 52.23 34.40 31.80
C VAL A 6 51.02 34.78 30.94
N LYS A 7 50.74 36.09 30.91
CA LYS A 7 49.75 36.76 30.07
C LYS A 7 50.37 37.04 28.70
N PHE A 8 49.59 36.89 27.63
CA PHE A 8 49.83 37.61 26.39
C PHE A 8 48.57 38.36 25.97
N VAL A 9 48.79 39.62 25.62
CA VAL A 9 47.82 40.62 25.19
C VAL A 9 47.51 40.39 23.72
N LEU A 10 46.22 40.43 23.33
CA LEU A 10 45.82 40.56 21.92
C LEU A 10 44.98 41.81 21.71
N TRP A 11 45.36 42.54 20.67
CA TRP A 11 44.78 43.79 20.18
C TRP A 11 43.34 43.65 19.72
N VAL A 12 42.57 44.72 19.95
CA VAL A 12 41.16 44.90 19.59
C VAL A 12 41.04 45.24 18.10
N GLY A 13 40.29 44.41 17.36
CA GLY A 13 39.75 44.74 16.04
C GLY A 13 38.22 44.71 16.09
N CYS A 14 37.60 45.89 15.96
CA CYS A 14 36.15 46.04 15.85
C CYS A 14 35.64 45.48 14.51
N ILE A 15 34.77 44.47 14.56
CA ILE A 15 33.83 44.13 13.48
C ILE A 15 32.43 44.26 14.05
N ILE A 16 31.67 45.21 13.51
CA ILE A 16 30.24 45.40 13.78
C ILE A 16 29.49 44.27 13.10
N LEU A 17 28.93 43.35 13.89
CA LEU A 17 28.00 42.32 13.44
C LEU A 17 26.56 42.78 13.77
N LEU A 18 25.79 43.10 12.73
CA LEU A 18 24.35 43.28 12.79
C LEU A 18 23.68 41.94 13.15
N ALA A 19 23.18 41.84 14.38
CA ALA A 19 22.40 40.69 14.83
C ALA A 19 21.00 40.71 14.19
N ALA A 20 20.77 39.84 13.21
CA ALA A 20 19.43 39.43 12.82
C ALA A 20 18.88 38.48 13.88
N GLY A 21 17.99 38.97 14.74
CA GLY A 21 17.35 38.18 15.77
C GLY A 21 16.47 37.08 15.18
N ALA A 22 16.89 35.83 15.33
CA ALA A 22 16.03 34.66 15.17
C ALA A 22 15.07 34.59 16.37
N ILE A 23 13.77 34.81 16.13
CA ILE A 23 12.73 34.55 17.13
C ILE A 23 12.57 33.03 17.23
N PRO A 24 12.72 32.40 18.41
CA PRO A 24 12.49 30.97 18.57
C PRO A 24 10.99 30.69 18.44
N SER A 25 10.61 29.81 17.51
CA SER A 25 9.27 29.26 17.44
C SER A 25 9.02 28.34 18.64
N LEU A 26 8.40 28.86 19.69
CA LEU A 26 7.86 28.07 20.79
C LEU A 26 6.60 27.33 20.31
N ALA A 27 6.77 26.12 19.80
CA ALA A 27 5.69 25.19 19.52
C ALA A 27 5.25 24.51 20.82
N PHE A 28 4.19 25.02 21.46
CA PHE A 28 3.46 24.24 22.45
C PHE A 28 2.54 23.25 21.72
N ALA A 29 3.00 22.01 21.57
CA ALA A 29 2.18 20.91 21.11
C ALA A 29 1.31 20.39 22.28
N SER A 30 0.23 21.09 22.60
CA SER A 30 -0.86 20.47 23.38
C SER A 30 -1.58 19.49 22.46
N GLY A 31 -1.20 18.20 22.52
CA GLY A 31 -1.74 17.16 21.65
C GLY A 31 -3.26 17.02 21.79
N TYR A 32 -3.99 17.33 20.73
CA TYR A 32 -5.39 16.91 20.61
C TYR A 32 -5.40 15.39 20.42
N HIS A 33 -5.93 14.66 21.40
CA HIS A 33 -6.17 13.22 21.25
C HIS A 33 -7.48 13.03 20.47
N GLY A 34 -7.37 12.51 19.24
CA GLY A 34 -8.50 12.32 18.34
C GLY A 34 -9.59 11.41 18.91
N HIS A 35 -10.81 11.55 18.40
CA HIS A 35 -11.93 10.68 18.77
C HIS A 35 -11.59 9.19 18.49
N PRO A 36 -12.05 8.25 19.34
CA PRO A 36 -11.86 6.82 19.09
C PRO A 36 -12.36 6.42 17.71
N SER A 37 -11.60 5.58 17.01
CA SER A 37 -11.87 5.11 15.65
C SER A 37 -11.59 6.11 14.52
N SER A 38 -10.86 7.19 14.79
CA SER A 38 -10.31 8.06 13.74
C SER A 38 -9.00 7.52 13.14
N TRP A 39 -8.50 8.18 12.11
CA TRP A 39 -7.20 7.93 11.50
C TRP A 39 -6.08 7.99 12.55
N ASP A 40 -5.14 7.04 12.51
CA ASP A 40 -4.09 6.81 13.52
C ASP A 40 -4.56 6.47 14.94
N ALA A 41 -5.88 6.43 15.18
CA ALA A 41 -6.48 6.07 16.47
C ALA A 41 -7.62 5.04 16.30
N PRO A 42 -7.35 3.86 15.70
CA PRO A 42 -8.39 2.86 15.42
C PRO A 42 -9.05 2.29 16.69
N GLY A 43 -8.37 2.34 17.84
CA GLY A 43 -8.81 1.69 19.06
C GLY A 43 -8.62 0.16 18.99
N LYS A 44 -9.40 -0.59 19.79
CA LYS A 44 -9.29 -2.06 19.84
C LYS A 44 -9.76 -2.70 18.52
N SER A 45 -9.04 -3.73 18.10
CA SER A 45 -9.38 -4.60 16.97
C SER A 45 -9.84 -5.96 17.45
N SER A 46 -10.79 -6.57 16.74
CA SER A 46 -11.27 -7.92 17.02
C SER A 46 -10.25 -8.98 16.62
N ALA A 47 -10.17 -10.08 17.39
CA ALA A 47 -9.33 -11.23 17.06
C ALA A 47 -9.84 -12.02 15.83
N VAL A 48 -11.10 -11.81 15.43
CA VAL A 48 -11.76 -12.49 14.31
C VAL A 48 -12.55 -11.51 13.46
N LEU A 49 -12.71 -11.84 12.18
CA LEU A 49 -13.56 -11.09 11.28
C LEU A 49 -15.03 -11.34 11.58
N HIS A 50 -15.84 -10.29 11.51
CA HIS A 50 -17.28 -10.36 11.55
C HIS A 50 -17.89 -9.36 10.57
N LYS A 51 -19.06 -9.66 10.04
CA LYS A 51 -19.81 -8.73 9.20
C LYS A 51 -20.33 -7.57 10.05
N GLY A 52 -20.32 -6.36 9.51
CA GLY A 52 -20.86 -5.19 10.17
C GLY A 52 -21.24 -4.09 9.18
N THR A 53 -21.43 -2.89 9.71
CA THR A 53 -21.68 -1.67 8.94
C THR A 53 -20.43 -0.79 8.92
N PRO A 54 -20.30 0.15 7.97
CA PRO A 54 -19.23 1.15 8.00
C PRO A 54 -19.12 1.86 9.35
N ALA A 55 -20.26 2.29 9.93
CA ALA A 55 -20.28 2.95 11.22
C ALA A 55 -19.69 2.08 12.35
N SER A 56 -20.01 0.78 12.40
CA SER A 56 -19.44 -0.14 13.41
C SER A 56 -17.93 -0.38 13.24
N ALA A 57 -17.41 -0.26 12.01
CA ALA A 57 -15.99 -0.29 11.70
C ALA A 57 -15.28 1.08 11.95
N GLY A 58 -16.04 2.10 12.35
CA GLY A 58 -15.55 3.48 12.49
C GLY A 58 -15.22 4.13 11.15
N MET A 59 -16.02 3.85 10.12
CA MET A 59 -15.87 4.33 8.75
C MET A 59 -17.15 5.02 8.27
N SER A 60 -16.99 5.98 7.37
CA SER A 60 -18.06 6.72 6.70
C SER A 60 -18.58 5.95 5.49
N GLN A 61 -19.91 5.94 5.30
CA GLN A 61 -20.56 5.22 4.21
C GLN A 61 -20.21 5.79 2.83
N GLY A 62 -20.14 7.12 2.68
CA GLY A 62 -20.00 7.81 1.39
C GLY A 62 -18.83 7.29 0.54
N PRO A 63 -17.58 7.37 1.03
CA PRO A 63 -16.42 6.86 0.28
C PRO A 63 -16.49 5.36 -0.05
N LEU A 64 -17.11 4.54 0.81
CA LEU A 64 -17.30 3.10 0.53
C LEU A 64 -18.36 2.84 -0.55
N THR A 65 -19.33 3.73 -0.71
CA THR A 65 -20.27 3.73 -1.83
C THR A 65 -19.59 4.22 -3.11
N ASP A 66 -18.68 5.19 -3.02
CA ASP A 66 -17.92 5.66 -4.19
C ASP A 66 -17.01 4.57 -4.79
N ILE A 67 -16.62 3.55 -4.01
CA ILE A 67 -15.94 2.35 -4.53
C ILE A 67 -16.80 1.63 -5.58
N ASP A 68 -18.13 1.60 -5.40
CA ASP A 68 -19.03 0.96 -6.37
C ASP A 68 -18.93 1.61 -7.73
N ARG A 69 -18.94 2.95 -7.75
CA ARG A 69 -18.78 3.73 -8.98
C ARG A 69 -17.41 3.47 -9.60
N ALA A 70 -16.33 3.58 -8.82
CA ALA A 70 -14.98 3.37 -9.32
C ALA A 70 -14.78 1.98 -9.97
N VAL A 71 -15.29 0.92 -9.35
CA VAL A 71 -15.19 -0.44 -9.89
C VAL A 71 -16.04 -0.61 -11.15
N ASN A 72 -17.28 -0.09 -11.16
CA ASN A 72 -18.13 -0.16 -12.33
C ASN A 72 -17.57 0.65 -13.52
N ASP A 73 -16.97 1.81 -13.26
CA ASP A 73 -16.30 2.63 -14.29
C ASP A 73 -15.11 1.86 -14.88
N ALA A 74 -14.30 1.21 -14.04
CA ALA A 74 -13.19 0.38 -14.50
C ALA A 74 -13.66 -0.84 -15.31
N ILE A 75 -14.80 -1.46 -14.97
CA ILE A 75 -15.42 -2.52 -15.78
C ILE A 75 -15.90 -1.95 -17.12
N ALA A 76 -16.55 -0.80 -17.12
CA ALA A 76 -17.03 -0.13 -18.34
C ALA A 76 -15.87 0.25 -19.28
N GLN A 77 -14.73 0.64 -18.72
CA GLN A 77 -13.47 0.90 -19.44
C GLN A 77 -12.72 -0.37 -19.85
N LYS A 78 -13.29 -1.55 -19.62
CA LYS A 78 -12.71 -2.87 -19.93
C LYS A 78 -11.36 -3.13 -19.24
N ALA A 79 -11.12 -2.53 -18.07
CA ALA A 79 -9.95 -2.85 -17.24
C ALA A 79 -10.03 -4.26 -16.65
N MET A 80 -11.23 -4.75 -16.38
CA MET A 80 -11.52 -6.14 -16.01
C MET A 80 -12.99 -6.48 -16.31
N PRO A 81 -13.34 -7.76 -16.55
CA PRO A 81 -14.74 -8.16 -16.66
C PRO A 81 -15.50 -8.21 -15.33
N GLY A 82 -14.81 -8.48 -14.23
CA GLY A 82 -15.43 -8.59 -12.91
C GLY A 82 -14.43 -8.44 -11.76
N ALA A 83 -14.98 -8.20 -10.58
CA ALA A 83 -14.20 -7.97 -9.37
C ALA A 83 -14.95 -8.36 -8.10
N VAL A 84 -14.20 -8.57 -7.02
CA VAL A 84 -14.70 -8.59 -5.63
C VAL A 84 -13.87 -7.60 -4.82
N VAL A 85 -14.54 -6.70 -4.11
CA VAL A 85 -13.90 -5.77 -3.16
C VAL A 85 -14.30 -6.15 -1.74
N LEU A 86 -13.32 -6.24 -0.85
CA LEU A 86 -13.52 -6.35 0.60
C LEU A 86 -12.75 -5.26 1.33
N VAL A 87 -13.44 -4.52 2.20
CA VAL A 87 -12.85 -3.56 3.13
C VAL A 87 -13.23 -3.96 4.55
N ALA A 88 -12.22 -4.21 5.38
CA ALA A 88 -12.40 -4.50 6.79
C ALA A 88 -11.57 -3.54 7.64
N ARG A 89 -12.09 -3.15 8.80
CA ARG A 89 -11.36 -2.35 9.77
C ARG A 89 -11.68 -2.80 11.18
N LYS A 90 -10.64 -2.94 12.02
CA LYS A 90 -10.74 -3.42 13.41
C LYS A 90 -11.40 -4.80 13.54
N GLY A 91 -11.26 -5.64 12.52
CA GLY A 91 -11.92 -6.94 12.43
C GLY A 91 -13.40 -6.89 12.03
N THR A 92 -13.94 -5.73 11.67
CA THR A 92 -15.31 -5.59 11.13
C THR A 92 -15.24 -5.43 9.62
N ILE A 93 -15.91 -6.30 8.86
CA ILE A 93 -16.08 -6.18 7.41
C ILE A 93 -17.12 -5.08 7.15
N ALA A 94 -16.67 -3.92 6.66
CA ALA A 94 -17.49 -2.77 6.36
C ALA A 94 -18.08 -2.81 4.93
N LYS A 95 -17.38 -3.50 4.02
CA LYS A 95 -17.82 -3.74 2.65
C LYS A 95 -17.31 -5.09 2.16
N GLU A 96 -18.17 -5.87 1.52
CA GLU A 96 -17.82 -7.07 0.77
C GLU A 96 -18.81 -7.20 -0.39
N GLN A 97 -18.35 -6.96 -1.61
CA GLN A 97 -19.24 -6.85 -2.76
C GLN A 97 -18.58 -7.35 -4.04
N ALA A 98 -19.39 -7.96 -4.92
CA ALA A 98 -18.97 -8.46 -6.22
C ALA A 98 -19.58 -7.63 -7.35
N TYR A 99 -18.85 -7.56 -8.48
CA TYR A 99 -19.18 -6.74 -9.64
C TYR A 99 -18.87 -7.51 -10.92
N GLY A 100 -19.69 -7.34 -11.96
CA GLY A 100 -19.45 -7.89 -13.28
C GLY A 100 -19.40 -9.43 -13.31
N TYR A 101 -18.45 -9.98 -14.08
CA TYR A 101 -18.42 -11.38 -14.47
C TYR A 101 -17.16 -12.11 -14.00
N ALA A 102 -17.35 -13.27 -13.39
CA ALA A 102 -16.29 -14.24 -13.16
C ALA A 102 -15.90 -14.96 -14.47
N TYR A 103 -16.82 -15.13 -15.41
CA TYR A 103 -16.56 -15.67 -16.74
C TYR A 103 -17.47 -15.00 -17.76
N ARG A 104 -16.89 -14.28 -18.71
CA ARG A 104 -17.63 -13.54 -19.74
C ARG A 104 -17.40 -14.03 -21.17
N TYR A 105 -16.14 -14.12 -21.59
CA TYR A 105 -15.76 -14.42 -22.97
C TYR A 105 -15.21 -15.84 -23.16
N THR A 106 -15.23 -16.35 -24.39
CA THR A 106 -14.67 -17.67 -24.77
C THR A 106 -13.27 -17.62 -25.36
N ASP A 107 -12.86 -16.47 -25.92
CA ASP A 107 -11.60 -16.27 -26.64
C ASP A 107 -11.06 -14.84 -26.49
N ASN A 108 -9.87 -14.58 -27.03
CA ASN A 108 -9.24 -13.26 -27.01
C ASN A 108 -9.81 -12.27 -28.04
N GLN A 109 -10.83 -12.65 -28.81
CA GLN A 109 -11.61 -11.76 -29.68
C GLN A 109 -12.82 -11.17 -28.95
N PHE A 110 -12.95 -11.41 -27.63
CA PHE A 110 -14.07 -10.98 -26.82
C PHE A 110 -15.41 -11.58 -27.28
N THR A 111 -15.42 -12.80 -27.85
CA THR A 111 -16.66 -13.52 -28.12
C THR A 111 -17.38 -13.82 -26.81
N GLU A 112 -18.61 -13.30 -26.64
CA GLU A 112 -19.41 -13.50 -25.43
C GLU A 112 -19.78 -14.98 -25.28
N ALA A 113 -19.62 -15.53 -24.07
CA ALA A 113 -20.02 -16.90 -23.78
C ALA A 113 -21.55 -17.04 -23.82
N SER A 114 -22.03 -18.19 -24.28
CA SER A 114 -23.47 -18.51 -24.25
C SER A 114 -24.06 -18.56 -22.84
N ALA A 115 -23.21 -18.84 -21.84
CA ALA A 115 -23.57 -18.87 -20.42
C ALA A 115 -22.51 -18.12 -19.59
N PRO A 116 -22.54 -16.78 -19.57
CA PRO A 116 -21.63 -16.00 -18.74
C PRO A 116 -21.96 -16.21 -17.25
N VAL A 117 -20.93 -16.15 -16.40
CA VAL A 117 -21.06 -16.33 -14.95
C VAL A 117 -20.78 -15.01 -14.25
N LEU A 118 -21.78 -14.50 -13.54
CA LEU A 118 -21.62 -13.31 -12.69
C LEU A 118 -20.64 -13.59 -11.55
N ALA A 119 -19.85 -12.58 -11.20
CA ALA A 119 -19.02 -12.63 -10.00
C ALA A 119 -19.91 -12.64 -8.75
N LYS A 120 -19.46 -13.36 -7.73
CA LYS A 120 -20.08 -13.44 -6.41
C LYS A 120 -18.99 -13.20 -5.36
N THR A 121 -19.37 -12.83 -4.13
CA THR A 121 -18.39 -12.59 -3.06
C THR A 121 -17.56 -13.83 -2.73
N ASN A 122 -18.12 -15.02 -2.99
CA ASN A 122 -17.44 -16.32 -2.84
C ASN A 122 -16.81 -16.85 -4.15
N THR A 123 -16.70 -16.03 -5.19
CA THR A 123 -15.92 -16.34 -6.39
C THR A 123 -14.45 -16.51 -6.00
N ILE A 124 -13.86 -17.61 -6.47
CA ILE A 124 -12.46 -17.95 -6.23
C ILE A 124 -11.64 -17.39 -7.40
N TYR A 125 -10.61 -16.62 -7.09
CA TYR A 125 -9.73 -16.01 -8.08
C TYR A 125 -8.35 -16.66 -8.02
N ASP A 126 -7.69 -16.79 -9.17
CA ASP A 126 -6.23 -16.91 -9.19
C ASP A 126 -5.63 -15.60 -8.69
N ILE A 127 -4.95 -15.64 -7.54
CA ILE A 127 -4.41 -14.44 -6.91
C ILE A 127 -3.02 -14.07 -7.41
N ALA A 128 -2.49 -14.80 -8.39
CA ALA A 128 -1.19 -14.58 -9.02
C ALA A 128 -0.10 -14.34 -7.96
N SER A 129 0.66 -13.25 -8.08
CA SER A 129 1.80 -12.96 -7.20
C SER A 129 1.47 -12.76 -5.72
N ILE A 130 0.21 -12.57 -5.32
CA ILE A 130 -0.15 -12.61 -3.89
C ILE A 130 0.22 -13.99 -3.28
N SER A 131 0.33 -15.03 -4.10
CA SER A 131 0.87 -16.35 -3.72
C SER A 131 2.24 -16.28 -3.03
N LYS A 132 3.07 -15.29 -3.39
CA LYS A 132 4.41 -15.07 -2.79
C LYS A 132 4.35 -14.89 -1.29
N LEU A 133 3.26 -14.31 -0.78
CA LEU A 133 3.05 -14.12 0.65
C LEU A 133 2.89 -15.46 1.37
N PHE A 134 2.22 -16.44 0.76
CA PHE A 134 2.08 -17.78 1.36
C PHE A 134 3.43 -18.50 1.43
N THR A 135 4.24 -18.42 0.38
CA THR A 135 5.61 -18.95 0.35
C THR A 135 6.49 -18.27 1.38
N SER A 136 6.39 -16.94 1.49
CA SER A 136 7.18 -16.15 2.45
C SER A 136 6.79 -16.47 3.89
N ILE A 137 5.49 -16.56 4.20
CA ILE A 137 5.01 -16.97 5.52
C ILE A 137 5.48 -18.39 5.85
N ALA A 138 5.45 -19.32 4.88
CA ALA A 138 5.96 -20.68 5.07
C ALA A 138 7.47 -20.68 5.39
N ALA A 139 8.27 -19.91 4.66
CA ALA A 139 9.69 -19.73 4.95
C ALA A 139 9.91 -19.11 6.34
N MET A 140 9.17 -18.06 6.69
CA MET A 140 9.28 -17.40 8.00
C MET A 140 8.85 -18.31 9.17
N GLN A 141 7.90 -19.24 8.96
CA GLN A 141 7.59 -20.29 9.94
C GLN A 141 8.76 -21.25 10.16
N LEU A 142 9.52 -21.58 9.11
CA LEU A 142 10.72 -22.42 9.21
C LEU A 142 11.89 -21.68 9.87
N PHE A 143 12.03 -20.38 9.59
CA PHE A 143 12.94 -19.48 10.30
C PHE A 143 12.62 -19.44 11.82
N GLU A 144 11.36 -19.29 12.21
CA GLU A 144 10.93 -19.33 13.62
C GLU A 144 11.28 -20.64 14.33
N LYS A 145 11.24 -21.75 13.58
CA LYS A 145 11.62 -23.10 14.02
C LYS A 145 13.15 -23.32 13.99
N ARG A 146 13.93 -22.26 13.72
CA ARG A 146 15.40 -22.26 13.63
C ARG A 146 15.94 -23.27 12.62
N LYS A 147 15.20 -23.53 11.54
CA LYS A 147 15.66 -24.42 10.47
C LYS A 147 16.70 -23.76 9.57
N PHE A 148 16.68 -22.43 9.49
CA PHE A 148 17.70 -21.59 8.87
C PHE A 148 17.72 -20.21 9.54
N ALA A 149 18.81 -19.47 9.33
CA ALA A 149 18.88 -18.03 9.56
C ALA A 149 18.65 -17.27 8.24
N LEU A 150 18.13 -16.03 8.30
CA LEU A 150 17.86 -15.24 7.09
C LEU A 150 19.14 -14.96 6.27
N ASP A 151 20.28 -14.82 6.95
CA ASP A 151 21.56 -14.54 6.31
C ASP A 151 22.36 -15.82 5.97
N ASP A 152 21.77 -17.00 6.17
CA ASP A 152 22.37 -18.22 5.66
C ASP A 152 22.38 -18.19 4.11
N PRO A 153 23.47 -18.63 3.46
CA PRO A 153 23.47 -18.87 2.03
C PRO A 153 22.46 -19.94 1.65
N VAL A 154 21.72 -19.73 0.57
CA VAL A 154 20.75 -20.72 0.06
C VAL A 154 21.45 -22.03 -0.32
N ALA A 155 22.69 -21.92 -0.85
CA ALA A 155 23.55 -23.04 -1.21
C ALA A 155 23.83 -24.03 -0.06
N LYS A 156 23.75 -23.57 1.20
CA LYS A 156 23.87 -24.43 2.39
C LYS A 156 22.80 -25.53 2.43
N TYR A 157 21.62 -25.24 1.89
CA TYR A 157 20.45 -26.13 1.90
C TYR A 157 20.21 -26.78 0.54
N ILE A 158 20.57 -26.09 -0.53
CA ILE A 158 20.40 -26.54 -1.92
C ILE A 158 21.77 -26.42 -2.62
N PRO A 159 22.66 -27.42 -2.50
CA PRO A 159 24.05 -27.28 -2.97
C PRO A 159 24.21 -26.89 -4.44
N VAL A 160 23.34 -27.41 -5.32
CA VAL A 160 23.33 -27.08 -6.76
C VAL A 160 23.08 -25.59 -7.02
N PHE A 161 22.49 -24.87 -6.07
CA PHE A 161 22.26 -23.44 -6.19
C PHE A 161 23.56 -22.63 -6.18
N ALA A 162 24.68 -23.16 -5.68
CA ALA A 162 25.96 -22.44 -5.66
C ALA A 162 26.54 -22.14 -7.04
N GLU A 163 26.06 -22.82 -8.09
CA GLU A 163 26.55 -22.63 -9.45
C GLU A 163 26.33 -21.19 -9.95
N ASN A 164 27.16 -20.73 -10.88
CA ASN A 164 26.99 -19.46 -11.60
C ASN A 164 26.93 -18.20 -10.70
N GLY A 165 27.81 -18.13 -9.69
CA GLY A 165 28.04 -16.94 -8.86
C GLY A 165 27.02 -16.72 -7.75
N LYS A 166 26.33 -17.80 -7.33
CA LYS A 166 25.21 -17.75 -6.37
C LYS A 166 25.57 -18.33 -5.01
N GLU A 167 26.82 -18.73 -4.78
CA GLU A 167 27.30 -19.36 -3.56
C GLU A 167 27.02 -18.56 -2.28
N ASN A 168 26.96 -17.22 -2.40
CA ASN A 168 26.77 -16.30 -1.27
C ASN A 168 25.37 -15.65 -1.24
N VAL A 169 24.47 -15.99 -2.17
CA VAL A 169 23.10 -15.44 -2.15
C VAL A 169 22.37 -15.96 -0.91
N THR A 170 21.86 -15.04 -0.10
CA THR A 170 21.20 -15.34 1.18
C THR A 170 19.69 -15.52 1.02
N ILE A 171 19.08 -16.20 1.99
CA ILE A 171 17.62 -16.37 2.04
C ILE A 171 16.91 -15.02 2.18
N ARG A 172 17.51 -14.06 2.92
CA ARG A 172 17.02 -12.68 3.00
C ARG A 172 16.92 -12.05 1.62
N GLN A 173 17.97 -12.14 0.81
CA GLN A 173 18.01 -11.57 -0.53
C GLN A 173 16.98 -12.19 -1.48
N LEU A 174 16.62 -13.47 -1.30
CA LEU A 174 15.47 -14.05 -2.02
C LEU A 174 14.16 -13.38 -1.59
N LEU A 175 13.91 -13.31 -0.28
CA LEU A 175 12.70 -12.75 0.34
C LEU A 175 12.46 -11.26 0.04
N THR A 176 13.54 -10.51 -0.26
CA THR A 176 13.50 -9.06 -0.47
C THR A 176 13.82 -8.65 -1.91
N HIS A 177 13.94 -9.60 -2.83
CA HIS A 177 14.20 -9.33 -4.24
C HIS A 177 15.53 -8.62 -4.55
N THR A 178 16.58 -8.93 -3.78
CA THR A 178 17.92 -8.34 -3.92
C THR A 178 19.01 -9.39 -4.14
N SER A 179 18.66 -10.54 -4.72
CA SER A 179 19.57 -11.65 -5.00
C SER A 179 20.47 -11.44 -6.22
N GLY A 180 20.06 -10.56 -7.14
CA GLY A 180 20.72 -10.32 -8.42
C GLY A 180 20.14 -11.09 -9.62
N PHE A 181 19.09 -11.90 -9.42
CA PHE A 181 18.37 -12.54 -10.53
C PHE A 181 17.70 -11.51 -11.46
N GLU A 182 17.51 -11.89 -12.73
CA GLU A 182 16.56 -11.22 -13.61
C GLU A 182 15.11 -11.44 -13.17
N ALA A 183 14.18 -10.65 -13.72
CA ALA A 183 12.78 -10.69 -13.33
C ALA A 183 12.13 -12.08 -13.54
N GLY A 184 12.49 -12.78 -14.61
CA GLY A 184 12.01 -14.13 -14.85
C GLY A 184 12.49 -14.67 -16.19
N ILE A 185 12.44 -15.99 -16.33
CA ILE A 185 12.76 -16.71 -17.57
C ILE A 185 11.57 -17.58 -17.98
N PRO A 186 11.40 -17.95 -19.25
CA PRO A 186 10.28 -18.77 -19.70
C PRO A 186 10.53 -20.26 -19.39
N VAL A 187 10.58 -20.62 -18.11
CA VAL A 187 10.77 -21.99 -17.60
C VAL A 187 9.77 -22.97 -18.23
N TYR A 188 8.55 -22.52 -18.54
CA TYR A 188 7.55 -23.32 -19.23
C TYR A 188 7.96 -23.82 -20.63
N LYS A 189 8.96 -23.19 -21.25
CA LYS A 189 9.59 -23.60 -22.52
C LYS A 189 10.90 -24.36 -22.33
N MET A 190 11.40 -24.46 -21.09
CA MET A 190 12.73 -24.96 -20.77
C MET A 190 12.60 -26.23 -19.92
N GLY A 191 12.83 -27.40 -20.52
CA GLY A 191 12.74 -28.69 -19.81
C GLY A 191 11.38 -29.39 -19.96
N THR A 192 11.38 -30.70 -19.66
CA THR A 192 10.29 -31.62 -19.95
C THR A 192 9.54 -32.10 -18.70
N SER A 193 10.13 -31.96 -17.52
CA SER A 193 9.51 -32.28 -16.23
C SER A 193 9.64 -31.14 -15.22
N ARG A 194 8.84 -31.20 -14.14
CA ARG A 194 8.98 -30.28 -13.01
C ARG A 194 10.39 -30.29 -12.42
N LYS A 195 11.00 -31.48 -12.29
CA LYS A 195 12.36 -31.62 -11.74
C LYS A 195 13.38 -30.87 -12.59
N ASP A 196 13.37 -31.09 -13.90
CA ASP A 196 14.32 -30.46 -14.82
C ASP A 196 14.14 -28.94 -14.83
N ARG A 197 12.90 -28.47 -14.81
CA ARG A 197 12.54 -27.04 -14.74
C ARG A 197 13.05 -26.36 -13.47
N LEU A 198 12.91 -27.02 -12.32
CA LEU A 198 13.46 -26.50 -11.07
C LEU A 198 14.99 -26.49 -11.11
N GLU A 199 15.61 -27.52 -11.66
CA GLU A 199 17.07 -27.56 -11.81
C GLU A 199 17.59 -26.42 -12.69
N ILE A 200 16.88 -26.09 -13.78
CA ILE A 200 17.17 -24.93 -14.63
C ILE A 200 17.09 -23.63 -13.82
N VAL A 201 16.04 -23.43 -13.02
CA VAL A 201 15.91 -22.24 -12.17
C VAL A 201 17.05 -22.16 -11.14
N LEU A 202 17.36 -23.26 -10.46
CA LEU A 202 18.39 -23.29 -9.42
C LEU A 202 19.79 -23.04 -9.99
N LYS A 203 20.06 -23.47 -11.22
CA LYS A 203 21.33 -23.25 -11.91
C LYS A 203 21.40 -21.91 -12.63
N HIS A 204 20.28 -21.22 -12.88
CA HIS A 204 20.27 -19.95 -13.62
C HIS A 204 21.25 -18.91 -13.03
N GLY A 205 21.95 -18.17 -13.89
CA GLY A 205 22.93 -17.17 -13.47
C GLY A 205 22.29 -15.88 -12.96
N LEU A 206 23.09 -15.05 -12.28
CA LEU A 206 22.69 -13.70 -11.87
C LEU A 206 22.94 -12.67 -12.97
N GLN A 207 22.11 -11.63 -13.03
CA GLN A 207 22.36 -10.44 -13.86
C GLN A 207 23.14 -9.36 -13.09
N ASN A 208 22.97 -9.30 -11.78
CA ASN A 208 23.62 -8.33 -10.91
C ASN A 208 24.33 -9.06 -9.75
N PRO A 209 25.40 -8.48 -9.18
CA PRO A 209 25.94 -8.98 -7.92
C PRO A 209 24.86 -9.00 -6.81
N PRO A 210 24.87 -9.99 -5.91
CA PRO A 210 23.91 -10.05 -4.81
C PRO A 210 23.95 -8.81 -3.93
N GLY A 211 22.79 -8.24 -3.62
CA GLY A 211 22.65 -7.08 -2.73
C GLY A 211 22.97 -5.72 -3.37
N THR A 212 23.28 -5.64 -4.67
CA THR A 212 23.60 -4.36 -5.32
C THR A 212 22.43 -3.74 -6.09
N ALA A 213 21.37 -4.50 -6.34
CA ALA A 213 20.18 -4.02 -7.02
C ALA A 213 18.91 -4.70 -6.49
N TYR A 214 17.81 -3.97 -6.49
CA TYR A 214 16.47 -4.55 -6.38
C TYR A 214 15.97 -4.97 -7.77
N THR A 215 15.44 -6.20 -7.88
CA THR A 215 14.77 -6.70 -9.07
C THR A 215 13.67 -7.65 -8.66
N TYR A 216 12.42 -7.23 -8.85
CA TYR A 216 11.25 -8.09 -8.63
C TYR A 216 11.36 -9.32 -9.54
N SER A 217 11.58 -10.49 -8.93
CA SER A 217 12.04 -11.71 -9.61
C SER A 217 11.26 -12.93 -9.15
N ASP A 218 10.66 -13.64 -10.10
CA ASP A 218 9.96 -14.89 -9.85
C ASP A 218 10.94 -16.03 -9.49
N LEU A 219 12.19 -15.96 -9.95
CA LEU A 219 13.21 -16.97 -9.66
C LEU A 219 13.55 -17.03 -8.17
N ASN A 220 13.53 -15.88 -7.48
CA ASN A 220 13.67 -15.83 -6.03
C ASN A 220 12.62 -16.67 -5.33
N MET A 221 11.36 -16.49 -5.74
CA MET A 221 10.23 -17.10 -5.07
C MET A 221 10.06 -18.57 -5.44
N ILE A 222 10.38 -18.96 -6.69
CA ILE A 222 10.49 -20.38 -7.07
C ILE A 222 11.57 -21.08 -6.22
N THR A 223 12.76 -20.48 -6.10
CA THR A 223 13.85 -21.01 -5.26
C THR A 223 13.44 -21.10 -3.80
N LEU A 224 12.76 -20.09 -3.26
CA LEU A 224 12.26 -20.10 -1.89
C LEU A 224 11.21 -21.21 -1.67
N GLY A 225 10.36 -21.48 -2.66
CA GLY A 225 9.46 -22.63 -2.66
C GLY A 225 10.22 -23.96 -2.54
N VAL A 226 11.28 -24.16 -3.33
CA VAL A 226 12.15 -25.34 -3.21
C VAL A 226 12.81 -25.43 -1.84
N LEU A 227 13.27 -24.31 -1.28
CA LEU A 227 13.86 -24.27 0.06
C LEU A 227 12.85 -24.76 1.12
N VAL A 228 11.59 -24.31 1.05
CA VAL A 228 10.53 -24.79 1.94
C VAL A 228 10.36 -26.31 1.79
N GLU A 229 10.34 -26.84 0.57
CA GLU A 229 10.22 -28.28 0.32
C GLU A 229 11.38 -29.08 0.91
N VAL A 230 12.62 -28.65 0.64
CA VAL A 230 13.84 -29.31 1.11
C VAL A 230 13.92 -29.29 2.64
N VAL A 231 13.67 -28.14 3.26
CA VAL A 231 13.85 -27.96 4.71
C VAL A 231 12.72 -28.60 5.52
N SER A 232 11.50 -28.63 4.99
CA SER A 232 10.34 -29.19 5.69
C SER A 232 10.04 -30.65 5.36
N GLY A 233 10.54 -31.17 4.23
CA GLY A 233 10.16 -32.47 3.68
C GLY A 233 8.73 -32.53 3.13
N GLN A 234 8.05 -31.40 3.00
CA GLN A 234 6.67 -31.30 2.50
C GLN A 234 6.63 -30.47 1.22
N ARG A 235 5.89 -30.94 0.21
CA ARG A 235 5.61 -30.12 -0.98
C ARG A 235 4.93 -28.80 -0.57
N LEU A 236 5.22 -27.71 -1.29
CA LEU A 236 4.80 -26.38 -0.87
C LEU A 236 3.28 -26.25 -0.65
N ASP A 237 2.47 -26.84 -1.54
CA ASP A 237 1.01 -26.88 -1.42
C ASP A 237 0.54 -27.59 -0.14
N ALA A 238 1.15 -28.73 0.20
CA ALA A 238 0.86 -29.48 1.42
C ALA A 238 1.28 -28.71 2.68
N TYR A 239 2.45 -28.05 2.65
CA TYR A 239 2.92 -27.23 3.77
C TYR A 239 1.99 -26.04 4.01
N VAL A 240 1.68 -25.27 2.96
CA VAL A 240 0.76 -24.12 3.05
C VAL A 240 -0.62 -24.56 3.56
N LYS A 241 -1.14 -25.69 3.06
CA LYS A 241 -2.42 -26.23 3.54
C LYS A 241 -2.38 -26.55 5.04
N THR A 242 -1.35 -27.26 5.48
CA THR A 242 -1.26 -27.81 6.84
C THR A 242 -0.93 -26.74 7.89
N HIS A 243 -0.05 -25.79 7.56
CA HIS A 243 0.51 -24.84 8.54
C HIS A 243 -0.04 -23.42 8.41
N ILE A 244 -0.82 -23.13 7.35
CA ILE A 244 -1.38 -21.79 7.10
C ILE A 244 -2.90 -21.86 6.90
N THR A 245 -3.38 -22.44 5.80
CA THR A 245 -4.80 -22.26 5.42
C THR A 245 -5.75 -23.09 6.27
N ALA A 246 -5.42 -24.34 6.61
CA ALA A 246 -6.28 -25.17 7.45
C ALA A 246 -6.38 -24.66 8.90
N PRO A 247 -5.28 -24.30 9.60
CA PRO A 247 -5.37 -23.72 10.94
C PRO A 247 -6.17 -22.41 11.00
N LEU A 248 -6.10 -21.59 9.95
CA LEU A 248 -6.84 -20.33 9.87
C LEU A 248 -8.30 -20.50 9.42
N GLY A 249 -8.69 -21.68 8.95
CA GLY A 249 -10.03 -21.93 8.41
C GLY A 249 -10.28 -21.31 7.04
N MET A 250 -9.22 -21.08 6.25
CA MET A 250 -9.30 -20.55 4.88
C MET A 250 -9.68 -21.66 3.90
N ARG A 251 -10.98 -21.99 3.86
CA ARG A 251 -11.52 -23.19 3.17
C ARG A 251 -11.53 -23.09 1.65
N ASP A 252 -11.51 -21.87 1.11
CA ASP A 252 -11.50 -21.60 -0.32
C ASP A 252 -10.14 -21.07 -0.79
N THR A 253 -9.06 -21.37 -0.03
CA THR A 253 -7.68 -21.04 -0.40
C THR A 253 -6.82 -22.27 -0.63
N MET A 254 -6.32 -22.45 -1.86
CA MET A 254 -5.57 -23.64 -2.24
C MET A 254 -4.73 -23.46 -3.51
N TYR A 255 -3.72 -24.32 -3.69
CA TYR A 255 -3.18 -24.60 -5.01
C TYR A 255 -4.06 -25.63 -5.73
N ASN A 256 -4.07 -25.62 -7.06
CA ASN A 256 -4.73 -26.62 -7.91
C ASN A 256 -6.17 -26.97 -7.46
N PRO A 257 -7.11 -26.00 -7.49
CA PRO A 257 -8.48 -26.25 -7.06
C PRO A 257 -9.12 -27.40 -7.85
N PRO A 258 -9.91 -28.27 -7.19
CA PRO A 258 -10.52 -29.42 -7.86
C PRO A 258 -11.56 -28.98 -8.91
N ALA A 259 -11.80 -29.84 -9.90
CA ALA A 259 -12.74 -29.57 -11.00
C ALA A 259 -14.16 -29.23 -10.53
N SER A 260 -14.59 -29.76 -9.37
CA SER A 260 -15.88 -29.45 -8.76
C SER A 260 -16.05 -27.96 -8.40
N LEU A 261 -14.96 -27.22 -8.21
CA LEU A 261 -14.99 -25.78 -7.94
C LEU A 261 -14.97 -24.91 -9.20
N LYS A 262 -14.78 -25.48 -10.40
CA LYS A 262 -14.61 -24.70 -11.65
C LYS A 262 -15.72 -23.65 -11.88
N ALA A 263 -16.97 -23.97 -11.54
CA ALA A 263 -18.10 -23.05 -11.67
C ALA A 263 -17.98 -21.81 -10.76
N ARG A 264 -17.28 -21.91 -9.62
CA ARG A 264 -16.99 -20.82 -8.69
C ARG A 264 -15.72 -20.05 -9.02
N ILE A 265 -14.90 -20.53 -9.95
CA ILE A 265 -13.60 -19.94 -10.26
C ILE A 265 -13.75 -18.92 -11.39
N ALA A 266 -13.17 -17.73 -11.19
CA ALA A 266 -13.05 -16.74 -12.24
C ALA A 266 -12.12 -17.24 -13.35
N ALA A 267 -12.53 -17.07 -14.61
CA ALA A 267 -11.65 -17.28 -15.74
C ALA A 267 -10.56 -16.21 -15.77
N THR A 268 -9.41 -16.56 -16.32
CA THR A 268 -8.30 -15.64 -16.57
C THR A 268 -8.13 -15.51 -18.08
N GLU A 269 -7.03 -15.91 -18.67
CA GLU A 269 -6.72 -15.57 -20.06
C GLU A 269 -7.05 -16.71 -21.05
N PHE A 270 -7.32 -16.36 -22.31
CA PHE A 270 -7.25 -17.30 -23.42
C PHE A 270 -5.79 -17.48 -23.89
N GLN A 271 -5.20 -18.65 -23.61
CA GLN A 271 -3.80 -18.96 -23.92
C GLN A 271 -3.67 -20.09 -24.96
N PRO A 272 -3.84 -19.81 -26.27
CA PRO A 272 -3.68 -20.82 -27.32
C PRO A 272 -2.21 -21.22 -27.54
N TRP A 273 -1.24 -20.33 -27.29
CA TRP A 273 0.19 -20.61 -27.50
C TRP A 273 0.78 -21.65 -26.54
N THR A 274 0.09 -21.94 -25.43
CA THR A 274 0.42 -23.04 -24.50
C THR A 274 -0.44 -24.28 -24.74
N GLY A 275 -1.38 -24.25 -25.69
CA GLY A 275 -2.34 -25.32 -25.93
C GLY A 275 -3.44 -25.45 -24.87
N ARG A 276 -3.58 -24.47 -23.96
CA ARG A 276 -4.50 -24.56 -22.81
C ARG A 276 -5.89 -23.96 -23.08
N GLY A 277 -6.02 -23.09 -24.08
CA GLY A 277 -7.27 -22.39 -24.39
C GLY A 277 -7.68 -21.41 -23.28
N MET A 278 -8.98 -21.29 -23.00
CA MET A 278 -9.49 -20.41 -21.94
C MET A 278 -9.13 -20.95 -20.55
N ILE A 279 -8.29 -20.24 -19.82
CA ILE A 279 -7.84 -20.64 -18.49
C ILE A 279 -8.94 -20.40 -17.46
N ARG A 280 -9.39 -21.48 -16.82
CA ARG A 280 -10.34 -21.44 -15.69
C ARG A 280 -10.16 -22.67 -14.79
N GLY A 281 -9.75 -22.45 -13.54
CA GLY A 281 -9.46 -23.52 -12.58
C GLY A 281 -8.04 -24.09 -12.65
N GLN A 282 -7.14 -23.44 -13.38
CA GLN A 282 -5.71 -23.71 -13.41
C GLN A 282 -4.98 -22.39 -13.27
N VAL A 283 -3.77 -22.39 -12.70
CA VAL A 283 -2.95 -21.18 -12.56
C VAL A 283 -2.71 -20.51 -13.91
N HIS A 284 -2.88 -19.20 -13.99
CA HIS A 284 -2.69 -18.37 -15.17
C HIS A 284 -1.24 -18.37 -15.64
N ASP A 285 -0.33 -18.14 -14.69
CA ASP A 285 1.12 -18.07 -14.93
C ASP A 285 1.66 -19.36 -15.56
N GLU A 286 2.32 -19.22 -16.71
CA GLU A 286 2.81 -20.34 -17.50
C GLU A 286 3.91 -21.12 -16.78
N ASN A 287 4.80 -20.44 -16.04
CA ASN A 287 5.88 -21.08 -15.31
C ASN A 287 5.33 -21.92 -14.15
N ALA A 288 4.41 -21.37 -13.36
CA ALA A 288 3.75 -22.10 -12.28
C ALA A 288 2.94 -23.28 -12.82
N TRP A 289 2.23 -23.10 -13.94
CA TRP A 289 1.53 -24.20 -14.61
C TRP A 289 2.50 -25.32 -15.02
N ALA A 290 3.64 -24.96 -15.61
CA ALA A 290 4.69 -25.90 -15.99
C ALA A 290 5.41 -26.55 -14.80
N LEU A 291 5.25 -26.02 -13.59
CA LEU A 291 5.73 -26.60 -12.33
C LEU A 291 4.62 -27.37 -11.59
N ASP A 292 3.70 -27.97 -12.36
CA ASP A 292 2.53 -28.73 -11.88
C ASP A 292 1.57 -27.90 -11.01
N GLY A 293 1.49 -26.61 -11.28
CA GLY A 293 0.60 -25.64 -10.61
C GLY A 293 1.03 -25.23 -9.21
N VAL A 294 2.18 -25.72 -8.71
CA VAL A 294 2.69 -25.43 -7.36
C VAL A 294 4.08 -24.82 -7.46
N ALA A 295 4.13 -23.50 -7.40
CA ALA A 295 5.36 -22.73 -7.42
C ALA A 295 5.33 -21.64 -6.34
N GLY A 296 6.52 -21.19 -5.91
CA GLY A 296 6.59 -20.21 -4.84
C GLY A 296 6.17 -18.79 -5.25
N HIS A 297 6.14 -18.50 -6.55
CA HIS A 297 5.81 -17.17 -7.09
C HIS A 297 4.34 -16.98 -7.47
N ALA A 298 3.61 -18.07 -7.76
CA ALA A 298 2.21 -18.08 -8.22
C ALA A 298 1.55 -19.46 -8.00
N GLY A 299 0.21 -19.54 -8.13
CA GLY A 299 -0.54 -20.81 -8.11
C GLY A 299 -1.59 -20.94 -7.02
N VAL A 300 -1.63 -20.00 -6.06
CA VAL A 300 -2.69 -19.95 -5.06
C VAL A 300 -3.96 -19.39 -5.68
N PHE A 301 -5.08 -20.00 -5.33
CA PHE A 301 -6.43 -19.52 -5.56
C PHE A 301 -7.04 -19.12 -4.21
N SER A 302 -7.83 -18.06 -4.16
CA SER A 302 -8.50 -17.61 -2.92
C SER A 302 -9.79 -16.84 -3.19
N THR A 303 -10.60 -16.67 -2.15
CA THR A 303 -11.66 -15.65 -2.08
C THR A 303 -11.15 -14.39 -1.39
N ALA A 304 -11.90 -13.29 -1.51
CA ALA A 304 -11.59 -12.06 -0.78
C ALA A 304 -11.73 -12.26 0.74
N HIS A 305 -12.72 -13.05 1.17
CA HIS A 305 -12.93 -13.36 2.58
C HIS A 305 -11.75 -14.10 3.20
N ASP A 306 -11.23 -15.14 2.54
CA ASP A 306 -10.10 -15.91 3.07
C ASP A 306 -8.82 -15.06 3.13
N LEU A 307 -8.55 -14.23 2.12
CA LEU A 307 -7.44 -13.28 2.19
C LEU A 307 -7.63 -12.27 3.33
N ALA A 308 -8.86 -11.88 3.64
CA ALA A 308 -9.14 -11.01 4.77
C ALA A 308 -8.81 -11.73 6.10
N ILE A 309 -9.03 -13.03 6.21
CA ILE A 309 -8.62 -13.83 7.37
C ILE A 309 -7.09 -13.79 7.52
N LEU A 310 -6.35 -14.00 6.44
CA LEU A 310 -4.89 -13.90 6.46
C LEU A 310 -4.44 -12.50 6.88
N ALA A 311 -5.02 -11.44 6.29
CA ALA A 311 -4.71 -10.07 6.65
C ALA A 311 -5.03 -9.75 8.12
N GLN A 312 -6.19 -10.20 8.62
CA GLN A 312 -6.55 -10.04 10.03
C GLN A 312 -5.59 -10.81 10.93
N THR A 313 -5.12 -11.98 10.51
CA THR A 313 -4.09 -12.75 11.24
C THR A 313 -2.82 -11.94 11.41
N ILE A 314 -2.36 -11.25 10.36
CA ILE A 314 -1.20 -10.34 10.42
C ILE A 314 -1.48 -9.17 11.35
N LEU A 315 -2.61 -8.47 11.19
CA LEU A 315 -3.02 -7.38 12.08
C LEU A 315 -3.11 -7.78 13.56
N GLN A 316 -3.41 -9.06 13.82
CA GLN A 316 -3.49 -9.65 15.16
C GLN A 316 -2.19 -10.39 15.56
N ASN A 317 -1.06 -9.93 15.03
CA ASN A 317 0.29 -10.40 15.38
C ASN A 317 0.45 -11.93 15.20
N GLY A 318 -0.06 -12.46 14.09
CA GLY A 318 0.12 -13.85 13.67
C GLY A 318 -0.91 -14.83 14.22
N LYS A 319 -2.02 -14.34 14.81
CA LYS A 319 -3.07 -15.17 15.43
C LYS A 319 -4.47 -14.81 14.93
N TYR A 320 -5.29 -15.80 14.64
CA TYR A 320 -6.70 -15.62 14.27
C TYR A 320 -7.55 -16.77 14.83
N ALA A 321 -8.71 -16.45 15.40
CA ALA A 321 -9.65 -17.45 15.96
C ALA A 321 -9.00 -18.50 16.89
N GLY A 322 -7.97 -18.11 17.64
CA GLY A 322 -7.23 -19.03 18.52
C GLY A 322 -6.00 -19.68 17.88
N ALA A 323 -5.98 -19.89 16.56
CA ALA A 323 -4.85 -20.45 15.83
C ALA A 323 -3.74 -19.42 15.63
N ARG A 324 -2.49 -19.82 15.88
CA ARG A 324 -1.29 -19.00 15.65
C ARG A 324 -0.45 -19.62 14.54
N ILE A 325 -0.17 -18.84 13.50
CA ILE A 325 0.71 -19.26 12.39
C ILE A 325 2.07 -18.57 12.41
N LEU A 326 2.20 -17.43 13.10
CA LEU A 326 3.44 -16.69 13.27
C LEU A 326 3.51 -16.11 14.68
N LYS A 327 4.71 -15.95 15.22
CA LYS A 327 4.96 -15.22 16.47
C LYS A 327 4.90 -13.70 16.23
N PRO A 328 4.55 -12.91 17.26
CA PRO A 328 4.49 -11.45 17.13
C PRO A 328 5.81 -10.81 16.67
N GLU A 329 6.95 -11.31 17.11
CA GLU A 329 8.28 -10.83 16.70
C GLU A 329 8.56 -11.05 15.21
N THR A 330 8.05 -12.14 14.63
CA THR A 330 8.22 -12.44 13.21
C THR A 330 7.32 -11.56 12.37
N VAL A 331 6.07 -11.34 12.80
CA VAL A 331 5.20 -10.36 12.13
C VAL A 331 5.84 -8.97 12.14
N ARG A 332 6.38 -8.53 13.28
CA ARG A 332 7.13 -7.26 13.35
C ARG A 332 8.34 -7.23 12.42
N LEU A 333 9.03 -8.36 12.23
CA LEU A 333 10.13 -8.47 11.27
C LEU A 333 9.64 -8.37 9.82
N MET A 334 8.47 -8.94 9.51
CA MET A 334 7.82 -8.84 8.21
C MET A 334 7.32 -7.42 7.88
N GLU A 335 7.05 -6.60 8.91
CA GLU A 335 6.67 -5.18 8.80
C GLU A 335 7.85 -4.21 8.61
N GLN A 336 9.10 -4.69 8.73
CA GLN A 336 10.30 -3.85 8.66
C GLN A 336 10.85 -3.77 7.23
N ASN A 337 11.17 -2.55 6.78
CA ASN A 337 11.87 -2.35 5.51
C ASN A 337 13.31 -2.87 5.58
N MET A 338 13.56 -4.00 4.93
CA MET A 338 14.86 -4.61 4.74
C MET A 338 15.59 -4.11 3.48
N ASN A 339 14.92 -3.31 2.66
CA ASN A 339 15.43 -2.72 1.42
C ASN A 339 15.71 -1.22 1.55
N SER A 340 16.08 -0.72 2.73
CA SER A 340 16.38 0.71 2.93
C SER A 340 17.50 1.26 2.02
N ALA A 341 18.35 0.39 1.45
CA ALA A 341 19.35 0.74 0.44
C ALA A 341 18.76 1.01 -0.96
N PHE A 342 17.48 0.70 -1.19
CA PHE A 342 16.75 0.85 -2.45
C PHE A 342 15.47 1.68 -2.23
N PRO A 343 15.59 3.01 -2.04
CA PRO A 343 14.44 3.86 -1.75
C PRO A 343 13.33 3.75 -2.81
N GLY A 344 12.11 3.50 -2.37
CA GLY A 344 10.95 3.27 -3.24
C GLY A 344 10.60 1.79 -3.39
N ASP A 345 11.58 0.90 -3.23
CA ASP A 345 11.40 -0.55 -3.25
C ASP A 345 11.36 -1.14 -1.84
N ASP A 346 10.65 -0.47 -0.93
CA ASP A 346 10.52 -0.85 0.47
C ASP A 346 9.88 -2.24 0.59
N HIS A 347 10.59 -3.19 1.21
CA HIS A 347 10.13 -4.58 1.37
C HIS A 347 10.49 -5.13 2.74
N GLY A 348 9.53 -5.81 3.35
CA GLY A 348 9.83 -6.81 4.38
C GLY A 348 10.05 -8.19 3.74
N PRO A 349 10.24 -9.23 4.55
CA PRO A 349 10.21 -10.61 4.08
C PRO A 349 8.90 -10.97 3.35
N GLY A 350 8.90 -10.87 2.03
CA GLY A 350 7.77 -11.18 1.14
C GLY A 350 6.76 -10.07 0.91
N PHE A 351 6.50 -9.19 1.88
CA PHE A 351 5.56 -8.08 1.71
C PHE A 351 6.23 -6.85 1.12
N GLU A 352 5.59 -6.27 0.12
CA GLU A 352 5.83 -4.88 -0.29
C GLU A 352 5.36 -3.95 0.83
N LEU A 353 6.13 -2.89 1.11
CA LEU A 353 5.81 -1.89 2.12
C LEU A 353 5.67 -0.50 1.48
N ASN A 354 4.79 0.34 2.03
CA ASN A 354 4.71 1.77 1.69
C ASN A 354 4.57 2.09 0.18
N GLN A 355 3.89 1.23 -0.59
CA GLN A 355 3.79 1.35 -2.04
C GLN A 355 2.60 2.21 -2.48
N GLY A 356 2.79 3.53 -2.54
CA GLY A 356 1.75 4.51 -2.87
C GLY A 356 1.04 4.29 -4.21
N TRP A 357 1.72 3.70 -5.21
CA TRP A 357 1.15 3.49 -6.55
C TRP A 357 -0.05 2.51 -6.57
N TYR A 358 -0.27 1.71 -5.51
CA TYR A 358 -1.51 0.94 -5.33
C TYR A 358 -2.14 1.02 -3.93
N MET A 359 -1.38 1.41 -2.90
CA MET A 359 -1.89 1.58 -1.53
C MET A 359 -2.42 3.02 -1.28
N ASP A 360 -1.98 3.99 -2.08
CA ASP A 360 -2.36 5.41 -2.02
C ASP A 360 -2.41 6.00 -0.59
N ALA A 361 -3.56 6.54 -0.20
CA ALA A 361 -3.85 7.12 1.08
C ALA A 361 -3.68 6.18 2.27
N LEU A 362 -3.61 4.85 2.05
CA LEU A 362 -3.27 3.87 3.08
C LEU A 362 -1.77 3.69 3.24
N SER A 363 -0.93 4.17 2.32
CA SER A 363 0.51 4.10 2.46
C SER A 363 0.98 4.82 3.72
N ASP A 364 1.75 4.06 4.50
CA ASP A 364 2.52 4.52 5.64
C ASP A 364 3.73 3.57 5.71
N THR A 365 4.73 3.93 6.52
CA THR A 365 6.01 3.22 6.66
C THR A 365 5.90 1.71 6.89
N ASN A 366 4.83 1.23 7.53
CA ASN A 366 4.58 -0.19 7.80
C ASN A 366 3.27 -0.71 7.16
N THR A 367 2.65 0.03 6.24
CA THR A 367 1.55 -0.52 5.45
C THR A 367 2.12 -1.58 4.53
N MET A 368 1.56 -2.78 4.62
CA MET A 368 2.03 -3.97 3.91
C MET A 368 1.06 -4.33 2.79
N GLY A 369 1.56 -4.98 1.75
CA GLY A 369 0.69 -5.49 0.70
C GLY A 369 1.40 -6.33 -0.32
N HIS A 370 0.65 -6.71 -1.35
CA HIS A 370 1.18 -7.27 -2.57
C HIS A 370 0.12 -7.16 -3.68
N THR A 371 0.56 -7.07 -4.94
CA THR A 371 -0.33 -7.14 -6.12
C THR A 371 -0.20 -8.46 -6.86
N GLY A 372 -1.18 -8.80 -7.71
CA GLY A 372 -1.13 -9.99 -8.57
C GLY A 372 -1.41 -9.67 -10.04
N TYR A 373 -0.74 -10.36 -10.97
CA TYR A 373 -0.82 -10.08 -12.40
C TYR A 373 -2.25 -10.17 -12.97
N THR A 374 -3.09 -11.03 -12.40
CA THR A 374 -4.53 -11.18 -12.71
C THR A 374 -5.38 -9.97 -12.29
N GLY A 375 -4.75 -8.90 -11.78
CA GLY A 375 -5.38 -7.63 -11.40
C GLY A 375 -5.72 -7.53 -9.91
N THR A 376 -5.33 -8.53 -9.12
CA THR A 376 -5.58 -8.60 -7.68
C THR A 376 -4.68 -7.66 -6.89
N SER A 377 -5.11 -7.22 -5.71
CA SER A 377 -4.28 -6.55 -4.71
C SER A 377 -4.79 -6.78 -3.29
N MET A 378 -3.87 -6.76 -2.33
CA MET A 378 -4.16 -6.76 -0.90
C MET A 378 -3.33 -5.68 -0.24
N VAL A 379 -3.97 -4.89 0.63
CA VAL A 379 -3.36 -3.83 1.44
C VAL A 379 -3.75 -4.05 2.89
N ILE A 380 -2.77 -4.01 3.79
CA ILE A 380 -2.89 -4.17 5.23
C ILE A 380 -2.24 -2.94 5.86
N SER A 381 -3.01 -2.14 6.59
CA SER A 381 -2.52 -0.96 7.32
C SER A 381 -2.57 -1.26 8.82
N PRO A 382 -1.46 -1.71 9.45
CA PRO A 382 -1.41 -2.01 10.88
C PRO A 382 -1.81 -0.83 11.75
N LYS A 383 -1.30 0.37 11.42
CA LYS A 383 -1.55 1.61 12.16
C LYS A 383 -3.04 1.99 12.20
N ASN A 384 -3.79 1.69 11.14
CA ASN A 384 -5.23 1.98 11.06
C ASN A 384 -6.11 0.75 11.28
N GLN A 385 -5.52 -0.42 11.52
CA GLN A 385 -6.20 -1.73 11.64
C GLN A 385 -7.13 -2.00 10.45
N THR A 386 -6.67 -1.68 9.23
CA THR A 386 -7.50 -1.72 8.02
C THR A 386 -6.94 -2.72 7.01
N THR A 387 -7.83 -3.47 6.38
CA THR A 387 -7.55 -4.38 5.26
C THR A 387 -8.38 -3.96 4.06
N VAL A 388 -7.75 -3.91 2.89
CA VAL A 388 -8.42 -3.71 1.60
C VAL A 388 -7.98 -4.80 0.64
N ILE A 389 -8.95 -5.48 0.04
CA ILE A 389 -8.71 -6.53 -0.95
C ILE A 389 -9.53 -6.20 -2.20
N LEU A 390 -8.86 -6.22 -3.35
CA LEU A 390 -9.48 -6.15 -4.66
C LEU A 390 -9.06 -7.40 -5.43
N LEU A 391 -9.99 -8.31 -5.71
CA LEU A 391 -9.75 -9.46 -6.58
C LEU A 391 -10.43 -9.21 -7.91
N THR A 392 -9.70 -9.40 -9.01
CA THR A 392 -10.24 -9.23 -10.37
C THR A 392 -9.76 -10.35 -11.28
N ASN A 393 -10.37 -10.42 -12.46
CA ASN A 393 -9.92 -11.23 -13.57
C ASN A 393 -9.48 -10.34 -14.74
N ARG A 394 -8.59 -9.38 -14.47
CA ARG A 394 -8.11 -8.37 -15.46
C ARG A 394 -7.69 -8.98 -16.80
N VAL A 395 -7.05 -10.14 -16.75
CA VAL A 395 -6.51 -10.81 -17.94
C VAL A 395 -7.57 -11.63 -18.70
N HIS A 396 -8.85 -11.53 -18.31
CA HIS A 396 -9.96 -12.16 -19.02
C HIS A 396 -10.54 -11.25 -20.10
N PRO A 397 -10.51 -11.63 -21.39
CA PRO A 397 -9.92 -12.85 -21.95
C PRO A 397 -8.47 -12.70 -22.41
N THR A 398 -7.90 -11.49 -22.37
CA THR A 398 -6.53 -11.19 -22.79
C THR A 398 -5.79 -10.36 -21.74
N ARG A 399 -4.48 -10.54 -21.61
CA ARG A 399 -3.60 -9.68 -20.79
C ARG A 399 -3.41 -8.26 -21.37
N ASP A 400 -3.74 -8.08 -22.65
CA ASP A 400 -3.62 -6.82 -23.40
C ASP A 400 -4.80 -5.89 -23.10
N THR A 401 -4.90 -5.47 -21.84
CA THR A 401 -5.92 -4.54 -21.33
C THR A 401 -5.26 -3.34 -20.65
N VAL A 402 -6.04 -2.31 -20.34
CA VAL A 402 -5.54 -1.16 -19.57
C VAL A 402 -4.99 -1.60 -18.20
N SER A 403 -4.14 -0.76 -17.59
CA SER A 403 -3.59 -1.06 -16.27
C SER A 403 -4.67 -1.04 -15.18
N THR A 404 -4.62 -2.00 -14.25
CA THR A 404 -5.47 -1.97 -13.04
C THR A 404 -4.86 -1.16 -11.89
N ASN A 405 -3.68 -0.57 -12.05
CA ASN A 405 -3.06 0.22 -10.97
C ASN A 405 -3.95 1.39 -10.55
N GLY A 406 -4.58 2.07 -11.52
CA GLY A 406 -5.53 3.15 -11.24
C GLY A 406 -6.70 2.70 -10.34
N ILE A 407 -7.32 1.55 -10.63
CA ILE A 407 -8.43 1.05 -9.80
C ILE A 407 -7.95 0.52 -8.43
N ARG A 408 -6.79 -0.14 -8.35
CA ARG A 408 -6.19 -0.56 -7.07
C ARG A 408 -5.99 0.65 -6.15
N ARG A 409 -5.33 1.68 -6.71
CA ARG A 409 -5.06 2.96 -6.05
C ARG A 409 -6.36 3.63 -5.58
N SER A 410 -7.35 3.72 -6.46
CA SER A 410 -8.67 4.32 -6.16
C SER A 410 -9.41 3.60 -5.03
N VAL A 411 -9.46 2.26 -5.06
CA VAL A 411 -10.13 1.47 -3.99
C VAL A 411 -9.43 1.65 -2.64
N ALA A 412 -8.09 1.63 -2.61
CA ALA A 412 -7.33 1.88 -1.38
C ALA A 412 -7.53 3.31 -0.86
N ARG A 413 -7.51 4.31 -1.75
CA ARG A 413 -7.77 5.73 -1.43
C ARG A 413 -9.15 5.93 -0.81
N LEU A 414 -10.20 5.38 -1.43
CA LEU A 414 -11.58 5.52 -0.95
C LEU A 414 -11.81 4.77 0.36
N ALA A 415 -11.18 3.61 0.55
CA ALA A 415 -11.20 2.92 1.83
C ALA A 415 -10.51 3.73 2.94
N ALA A 416 -9.37 4.38 2.64
CA ALA A 416 -8.76 5.32 3.57
C ALA A 416 -9.69 6.51 3.84
N ASP A 417 -10.28 7.11 2.80
CA ASP A 417 -11.14 8.29 2.93
C ASP A 417 -12.38 8.04 3.78
N ALA A 418 -12.85 6.79 3.81
CA ALA A 418 -13.89 6.39 4.73
C ALA A 418 -13.47 6.48 6.21
N ILE A 419 -12.17 6.48 6.52
CA ILE A 419 -11.68 6.64 7.90
C ILE A 419 -11.64 8.13 8.24
N PRO A 420 -12.38 8.61 9.25
CA PRO A 420 -12.42 10.02 9.63
C PRO A 420 -11.06 10.53 10.15
N VAL A 421 -10.69 11.76 9.82
CA VAL A 421 -9.57 12.47 10.46
C VAL A 421 -10.13 13.24 11.64
N ALA A 422 -9.67 12.97 12.87
CA ALA A 422 -10.22 13.64 14.04
C ALA A 422 -10.03 15.16 14.00
N VAL A 423 -11.05 15.89 13.55
CA VAL A 423 -11.08 17.35 13.53
C VAL A 423 -11.28 17.85 14.96
N PRO A 424 -10.46 18.79 15.48
CA PRO A 424 -10.60 19.35 16.82
C PRO A 424 -11.85 20.20 17.07
N ASP A 425 -12.69 20.36 16.06
CA ASP A 425 -13.79 21.31 16.06
C ASP A 425 -15.07 20.68 15.47
N LYS A 426 -16.21 20.99 16.10
CA LYS A 426 -17.52 20.45 15.71
C LYS A 426 -18.09 21.06 14.43
N HIS A 427 -17.63 22.24 14.03
CA HIS A 427 -18.04 22.94 12.81
C HIS A 427 -17.27 22.46 11.57
N GLY A 428 -16.21 21.68 11.77
CA GLY A 428 -15.46 21.03 10.71
C GLY A 428 -14.32 21.86 10.12
N ALA A 429 -13.53 21.21 9.28
CA ALA A 429 -12.39 21.77 8.60
C ALA A 429 -12.59 21.70 7.08
N TRP A 430 -12.04 22.68 6.37
CA TRP A 430 -11.95 22.65 4.92
C TRP A 430 -10.98 21.56 4.50
N PHE A 431 -11.40 20.71 3.57
CA PHE A 431 -10.63 19.62 3.00
C PHE A 431 -10.46 19.81 1.49
N ALA A 432 -9.22 19.75 1.01
CA ALA A 432 -8.86 20.04 -0.37
C ALA A 432 -9.29 18.98 -1.40
N GLY A 433 -9.72 17.81 -0.94
CA GLY A 433 -10.06 16.68 -1.81
C GLY A 433 -8.86 15.83 -2.20
N TYR A 434 -9.14 14.83 -3.03
CA TYR A 434 -8.14 14.03 -3.74
C TYR A 434 -8.26 14.30 -5.24
N GLY A 435 -7.25 13.92 -6.00
CA GLY A 435 -7.25 13.96 -7.46
C GLY A 435 -5.83 13.98 -8.02
N ASP A 436 -5.69 13.46 -9.23
CA ASP A 436 -4.45 13.48 -9.97
C ASP A 436 -4.39 14.79 -10.79
N ASN A 437 -3.23 15.44 -10.85
CA ASN A 437 -2.98 16.73 -11.53
C ASN A 437 -4.01 17.80 -11.15
N ARG A 438 -4.40 17.85 -9.86
CA ARG A 438 -5.46 18.72 -9.35
C ARG A 438 -4.86 20.04 -8.88
N LYS A 439 -5.63 21.12 -9.05
CA LYS A 439 -5.41 22.40 -8.36
C LYS A 439 -6.72 22.82 -7.67
N ALA A 440 -6.76 22.72 -6.34
CA ALA A 440 -7.93 23.09 -5.55
C ALA A 440 -7.70 24.42 -4.82
N VAL A 441 -8.65 25.36 -4.93
CA VAL A 441 -8.49 26.72 -4.38
C VAL A 441 -9.57 27.04 -3.34
N LEU A 442 -9.15 27.55 -2.18
CA LEU A 442 -10.01 28.10 -1.13
C LEU A 442 -9.63 29.57 -0.90
N GLU A 443 -10.55 30.50 -1.16
CA GLU A 443 -10.22 31.93 -1.30
C GLU A 443 -11.11 32.84 -0.45
N ALA A 444 -10.56 33.98 -0.04
CA ALA A 444 -11.30 35.04 0.65
C ALA A 444 -10.77 36.46 0.35
N ASP A 445 -11.68 37.42 0.47
CA ASP A 445 -11.39 38.85 0.43
C ASP A 445 -11.18 39.40 1.85
N VAL A 446 -10.19 40.29 2.03
CA VAL A 446 -9.79 40.80 3.36
C VAL A 446 -9.51 42.30 3.45
N ASP A 447 -9.05 42.95 2.37
CA ASP A 447 -8.64 44.37 2.30
C ASP A 447 -7.82 44.89 3.52
N LEU A 448 -6.57 44.41 3.64
CA LEU A 448 -5.67 44.74 4.74
C LEU A 448 -5.01 46.11 4.57
N LYS A 449 -5.35 47.07 5.44
CA LYS A 449 -4.70 48.41 5.43
C LYS A 449 -3.31 48.44 6.09
N ARG A 450 -2.97 47.42 6.86
CA ARG A 450 -1.70 47.29 7.61
C ARG A 450 -1.24 45.84 7.56
N PRO A 451 0.04 45.54 7.85
CA PRO A 451 0.50 44.18 7.97
C PRO A 451 -0.31 43.41 9.02
N ALA A 452 -0.56 42.13 8.76
CA ALA A 452 -1.32 41.25 9.63
C ALA A 452 -0.77 39.83 9.56
N PHE A 453 -1.42 38.88 10.22
CA PHE A 453 -1.10 37.46 10.14
C PHE A 453 -2.33 36.65 9.74
N LEU A 454 -2.18 35.72 8.80
CA LEU A 454 -3.13 34.63 8.60
C LEU A 454 -2.83 33.55 9.63
N ARG A 455 -3.77 33.32 10.56
CA ARG A 455 -3.68 32.26 11.55
C ARG A 455 -4.72 31.18 11.26
N PHE A 456 -4.29 29.93 11.22
CA PHE A 456 -5.16 28.78 10.97
C PHE A 456 -4.57 27.52 11.61
N TRP A 457 -5.41 26.54 11.89
CA TRP A 457 -4.99 25.18 12.22
C TRP A 457 -4.95 24.34 10.96
N THR A 458 -4.01 23.41 10.87
CA THR A 458 -3.89 22.54 9.70
C THR A 458 -3.44 21.14 10.07
N TRP A 459 -3.93 20.17 9.30
CA TRP A 459 -3.46 18.80 9.26
C TRP A 459 -3.31 18.39 7.81
N TYR A 460 -2.25 17.67 7.47
CA TYR A 460 -2.07 17.16 6.12
C TYR A 460 -1.23 15.87 6.10
N ARG A 461 -1.52 15.02 5.12
CA ARG A 461 -0.58 14.02 4.61
C ARG A 461 -0.68 14.06 3.10
N ILE A 462 0.34 14.55 2.44
CA ILE A 462 0.39 14.74 0.99
C ILE A 462 1.74 14.20 0.50
N GLU A 463 1.85 13.88 -0.78
CA GLU A 463 3.08 13.25 -1.30
C GLU A 463 4.30 14.16 -1.07
N GLN A 464 5.34 13.58 -0.47
CA GLN A 464 6.51 14.35 -0.06
C GLN A 464 7.29 14.83 -1.29
N ASN A 465 7.50 16.15 -1.38
CA ASN A 465 8.18 16.85 -2.46
C ASN A 465 7.52 16.73 -3.84
N ALA A 466 6.30 16.21 -3.93
CA ALA A 466 5.52 16.13 -5.17
C ALA A 466 4.22 16.94 -5.06
N ASP A 467 3.47 16.76 -3.96
CA ASP A 467 2.27 17.52 -3.67
C ASP A 467 2.56 18.71 -2.76
N PHE A 468 1.83 19.81 -2.98
CA PHE A 468 2.06 21.05 -2.26
C PHE A 468 0.79 21.76 -1.80
N GLY A 469 0.76 22.12 -0.52
CA GLY A 469 -0.16 23.11 0.03
C GLY A 469 0.49 24.48 0.12
N LYS A 470 -0.11 25.51 -0.48
CA LYS A 470 0.43 26.88 -0.53
C LYS A 470 -0.60 27.87 -0.01
N VAL A 471 -0.11 28.94 0.62
CA VAL A 471 -0.90 30.15 0.87
C VAL A 471 -0.40 31.23 -0.06
N GLU A 472 -1.30 31.92 -0.73
CA GLU A 472 -1.00 32.98 -1.69
C GLU A 472 -1.84 34.22 -1.39
N VAL A 473 -1.28 35.38 -1.72
CA VAL A 473 -1.92 36.69 -1.54
C VAL A 473 -1.89 37.50 -2.83
N SER A 474 -2.87 38.38 -2.99
CA SER A 474 -2.96 39.28 -4.13
C SER A 474 -3.51 40.66 -3.74
N THR A 475 -3.09 41.69 -4.47
CA THR A 475 -3.61 43.06 -4.37
C THR A 475 -4.69 43.37 -5.41
N ASP A 476 -4.84 42.52 -6.44
CA ASP A 476 -5.69 42.75 -7.61
C ASP A 476 -6.53 41.53 -8.03
N GLY A 477 -6.36 40.38 -7.37
CA GLY A 477 -7.02 39.11 -7.68
C GLY A 477 -6.46 38.38 -8.90
N LYS A 478 -5.49 38.96 -9.60
CA LYS A 478 -4.91 38.45 -10.85
C LYS A 478 -3.47 37.96 -10.65
N ASN A 479 -2.66 38.77 -9.99
CA ASN A 479 -1.26 38.49 -9.70
C ASN A 479 -1.14 37.96 -8.29
N TRP A 480 -0.69 36.71 -8.17
CA TRP A 480 -0.62 35.99 -6.91
C TRP A 480 0.82 35.75 -6.50
N THR A 481 1.12 36.00 -5.23
CA THR A 481 2.44 35.78 -4.64
C THR A 481 2.31 34.87 -3.43
N LYS A 482 3.29 33.98 -3.24
CA LYS A 482 3.31 33.04 -2.11
C LYS A 482 3.52 33.78 -0.79
N ALA A 483 2.73 33.44 0.21
CA ALA A 483 2.90 33.86 1.59
C ALA A 483 3.37 32.66 2.43
N GLY A 484 4.59 32.73 2.96
CA GLY A 484 5.19 31.66 3.77
C GLY A 484 5.73 30.47 2.96
N ASN A 485 6.09 29.40 3.66
CA ASN A 485 6.63 28.18 3.04
C ASN A 485 5.53 27.27 2.52
N ALA A 486 5.87 26.45 1.51
CA ALA A 486 4.94 25.45 1.01
C ALA A 486 4.92 24.26 1.97
N LEU A 487 3.77 23.64 2.12
CA LEU A 487 3.56 22.42 2.88
C LEU A 487 3.72 21.23 1.95
N THR A 488 4.43 20.19 2.39
CA THR A 488 4.58 18.90 1.71
C THR A 488 4.86 17.81 2.75
N GLY A 489 4.65 16.54 2.41
CA GLY A 489 4.81 15.40 3.33
C GLY A 489 3.69 15.31 4.38
N SER A 490 4.02 15.06 5.65
CA SER A 490 3.03 14.92 6.72
C SER A 490 3.21 15.95 7.83
N SER A 491 2.09 16.44 8.39
CA SER A 491 2.11 17.23 9.62
C SER A 491 2.17 16.39 10.91
N GLY A 492 1.93 15.07 10.81
CA GLY A 492 1.75 14.15 11.94
C GLY A 492 0.43 14.40 12.69
N ASN A 493 0.31 15.58 13.31
CA ASN A 493 -0.86 16.03 14.07
C ASN A 493 -1.39 17.37 13.53
N TRP A 494 -2.52 17.82 14.09
CA TRP A 494 -2.99 19.19 13.88
C TRP A 494 -1.99 20.18 14.47
N ARG A 495 -1.63 21.20 13.68
CA ARG A 495 -0.72 22.26 14.11
C ARG A 495 -1.26 23.62 13.73
N GLN A 496 -0.97 24.62 14.56
CA GLN A 496 -1.30 26.00 14.26
C GLN A 496 -0.20 26.63 13.39
N MET A 497 -0.62 27.31 12.34
CA MET A 497 0.23 28.10 11.47
C MET A 497 -0.11 29.58 11.64
N SER A 498 0.91 30.43 11.55
CA SER A 498 0.76 31.88 11.47
C SER A 498 1.67 32.40 10.36
N ILE A 499 1.07 32.98 9.32
CA ILE A 499 1.77 33.43 8.12
C ILE A 499 1.66 34.96 8.05
N PRO A 500 2.77 35.70 7.93
CA PRO A 500 2.72 37.15 7.78
C PRO A 500 2.07 37.54 6.46
N LEU A 501 1.23 38.58 6.51
CA LEU A 501 0.55 39.15 5.36
C LEU A 501 0.97 40.62 5.20
N PRO A 502 1.36 41.03 3.99
CA PRO A 502 1.74 42.42 3.74
C PRO A 502 0.53 43.36 3.82
N ALA A 503 0.81 44.64 4.09
CA ALA A 503 -0.20 45.68 3.89
C ALA A 503 -0.60 45.76 2.42
N GLY A 504 -1.86 46.12 2.16
CA GLY A 504 -2.42 46.22 0.81
C GLY A 504 -2.95 44.90 0.25
N THR A 505 -2.78 43.76 0.94
CA THR A 505 -3.40 42.48 0.53
C THR A 505 -4.92 42.62 0.47
N LYS A 506 -5.50 42.34 -0.69
CA LYS A 506 -6.95 42.36 -0.89
C LYS A 506 -7.56 40.96 -0.91
N HIS A 507 -6.80 39.99 -1.40
CA HIS A 507 -7.24 38.59 -1.55
C HIS A 507 -6.22 37.63 -0.94
N ILE A 508 -6.70 36.54 -0.37
CA ILE A 508 -5.90 35.45 0.18
C ILE A 508 -6.50 34.13 -0.30
N ARG A 509 -5.64 33.18 -0.68
CA ARG A 509 -6.09 31.82 -1.00
C ARG A 509 -5.17 30.73 -0.47
N PHE A 510 -5.76 29.58 -0.15
CA PHE A 510 -5.08 28.31 0.01
C PHE A 510 -5.15 27.57 -1.33
N VAL A 511 -4.02 27.05 -1.79
CA VAL A 511 -3.90 26.31 -3.05
C VAL A 511 -3.30 24.95 -2.76
N TYR A 512 -4.05 23.89 -3.07
CA TYR A 512 -3.55 22.53 -3.04
C TYR A 512 -3.28 22.05 -4.47
N GLU A 513 -2.04 21.68 -4.76
CA GLU A 513 -1.62 21.16 -6.06
C GLU A 513 -1.08 19.73 -5.90
N THR A 514 -1.54 18.84 -6.76
CA THR A 514 -1.10 17.44 -6.81
C THR A 514 -0.48 17.07 -8.15
N ASP A 515 0.38 16.06 -8.14
CA ASP A 515 0.90 15.43 -9.35
C ASP A 515 -0.05 14.32 -9.86
N GLY A 516 0.41 13.50 -10.83
CA GLY A 516 -0.36 12.39 -11.39
C GLY A 516 -0.45 11.13 -10.49
N SER A 517 0.16 11.16 -9.30
CA SER A 517 0.54 10.00 -8.51
C SER A 517 -0.21 9.92 -7.18
N VAL A 518 0.48 9.75 -6.05
CA VAL A 518 -0.10 9.40 -4.75
C VAL A 518 -0.71 10.65 -4.16
N ASN A 519 -1.86 10.57 -3.49
CA ASN A 519 -2.47 11.79 -2.92
C ASN A 519 -2.32 11.85 -1.39
N GLY A 520 -1.92 10.75 -0.76
CA GLY A 520 -1.93 10.62 0.69
C GLY A 520 -3.34 10.83 1.24
N ARG A 521 -3.47 11.63 2.29
CA ARG A 521 -4.74 11.96 2.96
C ARG A 521 -5.20 13.41 2.70
N GLY A 522 -4.57 14.08 1.74
CA GLY A 522 -4.86 15.47 1.37
C GLY A 522 -4.55 16.48 2.48
N TRP A 523 -5.13 17.68 2.33
CA TRP A 523 -4.85 18.84 3.19
C TRP A 523 -6.12 19.40 3.82
N TYR A 524 -6.06 19.64 5.13
CA TYR A 524 -7.11 20.23 5.94
C TYR A 524 -6.71 21.61 6.50
N VAL A 525 -7.65 22.56 6.46
CA VAL A 525 -7.53 23.91 7.01
C VAL A 525 -8.70 24.19 7.93
N LEU A 526 -8.42 24.62 9.16
CA LEU A 526 -9.40 24.85 10.21
C LEU A 526 -9.23 26.26 10.80
N HIS A 527 -10.35 26.96 11.02
CA HIS A 527 -10.42 28.31 11.59
C HIS A 527 -9.43 29.33 11.00
N PRO A 528 -9.38 29.51 9.67
CA PRO A 528 -8.56 30.56 9.10
C PRO A 528 -9.10 31.94 9.52
N SER A 529 -8.21 32.79 10.04
CA SER A 529 -8.54 34.11 10.59
C SER A 529 -7.39 35.09 10.41
N ILE A 530 -7.71 36.38 10.43
CA ILE A 530 -6.72 37.45 10.33
C ILE A 530 -6.46 38.00 11.72
N VAL A 531 -5.19 38.05 12.11
CA VAL A 531 -4.74 38.63 13.36
C VAL A 531 -3.99 39.92 13.07
N SER A 532 -4.50 41.05 13.55
CA SER A 532 -3.82 42.34 13.46
C SER A 532 -3.91 43.07 14.79
N HIS A 533 -2.77 43.49 15.34
CA HIS A 533 -2.68 44.22 16.62
C HIS A 533 -3.43 43.54 17.77
N GLY A 534 -3.32 42.21 17.88
CA GLY A 534 -4.00 41.42 18.92
C GLY A 534 -5.50 41.19 18.71
N LYS A 535 -6.11 41.80 17.68
CA LYS A 535 -7.51 41.55 17.30
C LYS A 535 -7.60 40.44 16.27
N ILE A 536 -8.55 39.54 16.45
CA ILE A 536 -8.85 38.44 15.53
C ILE A 536 -10.10 38.81 14.73
N ALA A 537 -9.96 38.89 13.41
CA ALA A 537 -11.07 39.04 12.47
C ALA A 537 -11.34 37.69 11.80
N LYS A 538 -12.59 37.23 11.86
CA LYS A 538 -13.05 36.08 11.07
C LYS A 538 -13.13 36.50 9.61
N VAL A 539 -12.74 35.59 8.73
CA VAL A 539 -12.77 35.78 7.28
C VAL A 539 -13.63 34.70 6.66
N SER A 540 -14.51 35.11 5.74
CA SER A 540 -15.38 34.20 5.01
C SER A 540 -14.64 33.65 3.80
N PHE A 541 -14.27 32.37 3.86
CA PHE A 541 -13.67 31.66 2.73
C PHE A 541 -14.73 30.99 1.87
N THR A 542 -14.49 30.96 0.56
CA THR A 542 -15.34 30.32 -0.45
C THR A 542 -14.52 29.39 -1.32
N SER A 543 -15.13 28.30 -1.79
CA SER A 543 -14.49 27.36 -2.71
C SER A 543 -15.53 26.56 -3.49
N ARG A 544 -15.17 26.13 -4.69
CA ARG A 544 -15.86 25.07 -5.45
C ARG A 544 -15.14 23.72 -5.38
N ASP A 545 -13.89 23.71 -4.91
CA ASP A 545 -13.01 22.53 -4.93
C ASP A 545 -12.80 21.90 -3.55
N TRP A 546 -12.93 22.72 -2.51
CA TRP A 546 -12.78 22.31 -1.11
C TRP A 546 -14.14 22.01 -0.49
N THR A 547 -14.17 21.02 0.39
CA THR A 547 -15.40 20.61 1.09
C THR A 547 -15.22 20.77 2.60
N LEU A 548 -16.29 21.11 3.32
CA LEU A 548 -16.27 21.11 4.77
C LEU A 548 -16.50 19.70 5.31
N ARG A 549 -15.60 19.22 6.16
CA ARG A 549 -15.69 17.91 6.83
C ARG A 549 -15.66 18.08 8.33
N ASN A 550 -16.62 17.48 9.03
CA ASN A 550 -16.80 17.62 10.49
C ASN A 550 -16.47 16.36 11.29
N ARG A 551 -16.05 15.28 10.62
CA ARG A 551 -15.59 14.03 11.22
C ARG A 551 -14.49 13.40 10.39
#